data_AF-A0A850SI40-F1
#
_entry.id   AF-A0A850SI40-F1
#
_cell.length_a   1.000
_cell.length_b   1.000
_cell.length_c   1.000
_cell.angle_alpha   90.00
_cell.angle_beta   90.00
_cell.angle_gamma   90.00
#
_symmetry.space_group_name_H-M   'P 1'
#
loop_
_entity.id
_entity.type
_entity.pdbx_description
1 polymer ?
#
loop_
_entity_poly.entity_id
_entity_poly.type
_entity_poly.pdbx_seq_one_letter_code
_entity_poly.pdbx_strand_id
1 'polypeptide(L)'
;MKYQYLVVSDRIEDVQRADLVLVQNFEKAKEKLKKKVRAGAGLEVQVLQARAMDAKNAAKWLGQVGDLYRFCKLARCQLVLTSGATSQWGMVSGRSFDALLQECGIEPLRYWQELERWLESRLARRVTAC
;
A
#
# COMPACT_ATOMS: atom_id res chain seq x y z
N MET A 1 -13.26 11.47 -1.15
CA MET A 1 -12.16 12.40 -0.81
C MET A 1 -11.03 12.21 -1.82
N LYS A 2 -10.73 13.21 -2.65
CA LYS A 2 -9.53 13.22 -3.49
C LYS A 2 -8.41 13.84 -2.65
N TYR A 3 -7.42 13.07 -2.24
CA TYR A 3 -6.20 13.61 -1.66
C TYR A 3 -5.48 14.43 -2.74
N GLN A 4 -5.76 15.73 -2.83
CA GLN A 4 -5.21 16.62 -3.88
C GLN A 4 -3.68 16.68 -3.90
N TYR A 5 -3.02 16.15 -2.88
CA TYR A 5 -1.57 16.13 -2.71
C TYR A 5 -0.88 14.82 -3.19
N LEU A 6 -1.63 13.78 -3.57
CA LEU A 6 -1.05 12.52 -4.09
C LEU A 6 -1.37 12.34 -5.57
N VAL A 7 -0.35 12.11 -6.41
CA VAL A 7 -0.60 11.48 -7.73
C VAL A 7 -0.84 10.00 -7.50
N VAL A 8 -2.08 9.55 -7.68
CA VAL A 8 -2.47 8.14 -7.56
C VAL A 8 -2.62 7.55 -8.95
N SER A 9 -2.07 6.35 -9.17
CA SER A 9 -2.32 5.56 -10.38
C SER A 9 -2.73 4.14 -10.03
N ASP A 10 -3.65 3.57 -10.82
CA ASP A 10 -4.00 2.16 -10.79
C ASP A 10 -3.12 1.32 -11.74
N ARG A 11 -2.24 1.97 -12.50
CA ARG A 11 -1.31 1.35 -13.44
C ARG A 11 0.07 1.23 -12.82
N ILE A 12 0.52 -0.01 -12.66
CA ILE A 12 1.84 -0.33 -12.11
C ILE A 12 3.00 0.26 -12.95
N GLU A 13 2.75 0.54 -14.22
CA GLU A 13 3.66 1.21 -15.14
C GLU A 13 4.04 2.62 -14.68
N ASP A 14 3.15 3.28 -13.93
CA ASP A 14 3.31 4.68 -13.52
C ASP A 14 4.10 4.84 -12.22
N VAL A 15 4.67 3.76 -11.66
CA VAL A 15 5.39 3.78 -10.36
C VAL A 15 6.56 4.77 -10.28
N GLN A 16 7.07 5.23 -11.41
CA GLN A 16 8.11 6.26 -11.47
C GLN A 16 7.56 7.69 -11.34
N ARG A 17 6.30 7.90 -11.73
CA ARG A 17 5.64 9.21 -11.86
C ARG A 17 4.61 9.45 -10.77
N ALA A 18 3.91 8.41 -10.35
CA ALA A 18 2.93 8.46 -9.28
C ALA A 18 3.58 8.51 -7.89
N ASP A 19 2.88 9.13 -6.94
CA ASP A 19 3.21 9.08 -5.53
C ASP A 19 2.71 7.78 -4.89
N LEU A 20 1.55 7.28 -5.33
CA LEU A 20 0.92 6.06 -4.85
C LEU A 20 0.43 5.21 -6.04
N VAL A 21 0.71 3.91 -6.02
CA VAL A 21 0.28 2.99 -7.07
C VAL A 21 -0.43 1.79 -6.50
N LEU A 22 -1.60 1.46 -7.05
CA LEU A 22 -2.37 0.29 -6.65
C LEU A 22 -1.72 -1.01 -7.17
N VAL A 23 -1.52 -1.95 -6.26
CA VAL A 23 -1.06 -3.30 -6.56
C VAL A 23 -2.26 -4.25 -6.53
N GLN A 24 -2.70 -4.67 -7.72
CA GLN A 24 -3.79 -5.64 -7.88
C GLN A 24 -3.29 -7.05 -8.20
N ASN A 25 -2.12 -7.16 -8.84
CA ASN A 25 -1.51 -8.44 -9.20
C ASN A 25 -0.05 -8.45 -8.72
N PHE A 26 0.19 -9.15 -7.62
CA PHE A 26 1.51 -9.21 -6.98
C PHE A 26 2.60 -9.79 -7.88
N GLU A 27 2.29 -10.80 -8.69
CA GLU A 27 3.27 -11.43 -9.59
C GLU A 27 3.75 -10.45 -10.66
N LYS A 28 2.81 -9.81 -11.37
CA LYS A 28 3.12 -8.77 -12.37
C LYS A 28 3.80 -7.57 -11.73
N ALA A 29 3.38 -7.18 -10.52
CA ALA A 29 3.98 -6.07 -9.81
C ALA A 29 5.43 -6.36 -9.42
N LYS A 30 5.74 -7.54 -8.91
CA LYS A 30 7.11 -7.93 -8.50
C LYS A 30 8.14 -7.75 -9.60
N GLU A 31 7.82 -8.17 -10.83
CA GLU A 31 8.73 -8.01 -11.98
C GLU A 31 8.97 -6.54 -12.34
N LYS A 32 7.92 -5.72 -12.33
CA LYS A 32 7.99 -4.31 -12.71
C LYS A 32 8.63 -3.45 -11.63
N LEU A 33 8.27 -3.69 -10.37
CA LEU A 33 8.78 -2.97 -9.21
C LEU A 33 10.29 -3.16 -9.06
N LYS A 34 10.80 -4.39 -9.23
CA LYS A 34 12.24 -4.67 -9.20
C LYS A 34 13.06 -3.83 -10.18
N LYS A 35 12.47 -3.43 -11.31
CA LYS A 35 13.17 -2.67 -12.35
C LYS A 35 12.95 -1.17 -12.26
N LYS A 36 11.82 -0.71 -11.72
CA LYS A 36 11.33 0.67 -11.94
C LYS A 36 10.87 1.41 -10.68
N VAL A 37 10.81 0.77 -9.51
CA VAL A 37 10.28 1.44 -8.31
C VAL A 37 11.17 2.64 -7.93
N ARG A 38 10.55 3.78 -7.67
CA ARG A 38 11.23 4.98 -7.19
C ARG A 38 11.26 4.96 -5.66
N ALA A 39 12.39 5.34 -5.07
CA ALA A 39 12.46 5.57 -3.62
C ALA A 39 11.38 6.58 -3.18
N GLY A 40 10.75 6.26 -2.06
CA GLY A 40 9.62 6.99 -1.51
C GLY A 40 8.29 6.74 -2.21
N ALA A 41 8.18 5.96 -3.29
CA ALA A 41 6.86 5.62 -3.85
C ALA A 41 6.00 4.87 -2.83
N GLY A 42 4.69 5.10 -2.86
CA GLY A 42 3.70 4.34 -2.13
C GLY A 42 3.16 3.20 -3.00
N LEU A 43 3.01 2.01 -2.42
CA LEU A 43 2.39 0.85 -3.05
C LEU A 43 1.13 0.50 -2.26
N GLU A 44 -0.03 0.72 -2.85
CA GLU A 44 -1.32 0.48 -2.23
C GLU A 44 -1.75 -0.98 -2.41
N VAL A 45 -2.21 -1.60 -1.34
CA VAL A 45 -2.95 -2.87 -1.39
C VAL A 45 -4.30 -2.67 -0.69
N GLN A 46 -5.36 -3.17 -1.32
CA GLN A 46 -6.72 -3.03 -0.83
C GLN A 46 -7.23 -4.33 -0.21
N VAL A 47 -7.75 -4.25 1.01
CA VAL A 47 -8.38 -5.39 1.71
C VAL A 47 -9.61 -5.89 0.97
N LEU A 48 -10.32 -5.02 0.23
CA LEU A 48 -11.44 -5.42 -0.61
C LEU A 48 -11.09 -6.56 -1.59
N GLN A 49 -9.84 -6.60 -2.09
CA GLN A 49 -9.39 -7.68 -2.97
C GLN A 49 -9.44 -9.04 -2.27
N ALA A 50 -9.06 -9.09 -1.00
CA ALA A 50 -9.05 -10.31 -0.21
C ALA A 50 -10.45 -10.80 0.19
N ARG A 51 -11.43 -9.89 0.31
CA ARG A 51 -12.80 -10.25 0.75
C ARG A 51 -13.54 -11.20 -0.18
N ALA A 52 -13.24 -11.16 -1.48
CA ALA A 52 -13.86 -12.04 -2.47
C ALA A 52 -13.11 -13.36 -2.67
N MET A 53 -12.01 -13.59 -1.93
CA MET A 53 -11.16 -14.76 -2.06
C MET A 53 -11.64 -15.90 -1.16
N ASP A 54 -11.39 -17.14 -1.59
CA ASP A 54 -11.47 -18.29 -0.69
C ASP A 54 -10.32 -18.26 0.34
N ALA A 55 -10.42 -19.12 1.36
CA ALA A 55 -9.44 -19.16 2.45
C ALA A 55 -7.99 -19.37 1.95
N LYS A 56 -7.82 -20.21 0.91
CA LYS A 56 -6.50 -20.51 0.34
C LYS A 56 -5.89 -19.27 -0.33
N ASN A 57 -6.67 -18.56 -1.15
CA ASN A 57 -6.21 -17.37 -1.84
C ASN A 57 -6.04 -16.19 -0.87
N ALA A 58 -6.87 -16.07 0.17
CA ALA A 58 -6.69 -15.07 1.22
C ALA A 58 -5.38 -15.29 2.00
N ALA A 59 -5.05 -16.53 2.36
CA ALA A 59 -3.77 -16.85 3.01
C ALA A 59 -2.57 -16.56 2.09
N LYS A 60 -2.68 -16.88 0.80
CA LYS A 60 -1.67 -16.52 -0.21
C LYS A 60 -1.51 -15.00 -0.30
N TRP A 61 -2.62 -14.26 -0.32
CA TRP A 61 -2.62 -12.80 -0.37
C TRP A 61 -1.92 -12.20 0.85
N LEU A 62 -2.16 -12.71 2.07
CA LEU A 62 -1.46 -12.28 3.29
C LEU A 62 0.06 -12.46 3.17
N GLY A 63 0.50 -13.62 2.67
CA GLY A 63 1.91 -13.89 2.40
C GLY A 63 2.51 -12.90 1.38
N GLN A 64 1.77 -12.61 0.32
CA GLN A 64 2.21 -11.65 -0.71
C GLN A 64 2.27 -10.20 -0.18
N VAL A 65 1.37 -9.81 0.74
CA VAL A 65 1.44 -8.51 1.42
C VAL A 65 2.68 -8.43 2.31
N GLY A 66 2.99 -9.47 3.07
CA GLY A 66 4.21 -9.54 3.88
C GLY A 66 5.48 -9.45 3.03
N ASP A 67 5.53 -10.17 1.90
CA ASP A 67 6.64 -10.07 0.95
C ASP A 67 6.78 -8.67 0.35
N LEU A 68 5.65 -8.04 0.00
CA LEU A 68 5.63 -6.68 -0.53
C LEU A 68 6.11 -5.67 0.51
N TYR A 69 5.75 -5.83 1.78
CA TYR A 69 6.27 -5.00 2.87
C TYR A 69 7.79 -5.08 2.97
N ARG A 70 8.35 -6.30 2.98
CA ARG A 70 9.82 -6.49 3.02
C ARG A 70 10.49 -5.85 1.81
N PHE A 71 9.91 -6.01 0.63
CA PHE A 71 10.37 -5.32 -0.58
C PHE A 71 10.37 -3.79 -0.41
N CYS A 72 9.27 -3.23 0.12
CA CYS A 72 9.16 -1.79 0.35
C CYS A 72 10.28 -1.28 1.26
N LYS A 73 10.65 -2.03 2.31
CA LYS A 73 11.78 -1.68 3.19
C LYS A 73 13.11 -1.64 2.44
N LEU A 74 13.40 -2.66 1.65
CA LEU A 74 14.65 -2.73 0.88
C LEU A 74 14.74 -1.62 -0.17
N ALA A 75 13.65 -1.37 -0.88
CA ALA A 75 13.58 -0.39 -1.95
C ALA A 75 13.21 1.03 -1.47
N ARG A 76 13.18 1.27 -0.15
CA ARG A 76 12.84 2.56 0.49
C ARG A 76 11.50 3.14 0.00
N CYS A 77 10.52 2.30 -0.24
CA CYS A 77 9.14 2.66 -0.57
C CYS A 77 8.20 2.41 0.62
N GLN A 78 6.97 2.89 0.52
CA GLN A 78 5.95 2.74 1.56
C GLN A 78 4.88 1.76 1.12
N LEU A 79 4.59 0.75 1.95
CA LEU A 79 3.38 -0.06 1.79
C LEU A 79 2.20 0.73 2.37
N VAL A 80 1.12 0.86 1.61
CA VAL A 80 -0.13 1.50 2.04
C VAL A 80 -1.23 0.46 2.01
N LEU A 81 -1.79 0.13 3.17
CA LEU A 81 -2.90 -0.80 3.30
C LEU A 81 -4.19 0.00 3.44
N THR A 82 -5.13 -0.21 2.53
CA THR A 82 -6.41 0.53 2.53
C THR A 82 -7.58 -0.45 2.48
N SER A 83 -8.77 0.02 2.85
CA SER A 83 -9.96 -0.84 2.80
C SER A 83 -10.43 -1.09 1.35
N GLY A 84 -10.16 -0.14 0.44
CA GLY A 84 -10.76 -0.12 -0.91
C GLY A 84 -12.28 0.10 -0.90
N ALA A 85 -12.85 0.55 0.22
CA ALA A 85 -14.29 0.64 0.41
C ALA A 85 -14.93 1.69 -0.52
N THR A 86 -15.91 1.28 -1.32
CA THR A 86 -16.78 2.17 -2.10
C THR A 86 -18.11 2.49 -1.41
N SER A 87 -18.39 1.79 -0.30
CA SER A 87 -19.55 2.00 0.57
C SER A 87 -19.18 1.69 2.03
N GLN A 88 -20.05 2.07 2.97
CA GLN A 88 -19.86 1.79 4.40
C GLN A 88 -19.65 0.30 4.72
N TRP A 89 -20.23 -0.61 3.93
CA TRP A 89 -20.09 -2.06 4.10
C TRP A 89 -18.68 -2.58 3.79
N GLY A 90 -17.91 -1.82 2.98
CA GLY A 90 -16.52 -2.12 2.67
C GLY A 90 -15.54 -1.64 3.73
N MET A 91 -15.99 -0.88 4.74
CA MET A 91 -15.11 -0.32 5.75
C MET A 91 -14.45 -1.42 6.60
N VAL A 92 -13.22 -1.13 7.02
CA VAL A 92 -12.39 -2.01 7.86
C VAL A 92 -11.97 -1.17 9.05
N SER A 93 -12.15 -1.69 10.26
CA SER A 93 -11.77 -0.98 11.48
C SER A 93 -10.24 -0.93 11.61
N GLY A 94 -9.72 0.07 12.35
CA GLY A 94 -8.28 0.15 12.65
C GLY A 94 -7.74 -1.13 13.29
N ARG A 95 -8.47 -1.70 14.26
CA ARG A 95 -8.11 -2.98 14.89
C ARG A 95 -8.05 -4.16 13.91
N SER A 96 -8.92 -4.16 12.91
CA SER A 96 -8.89 -5.18 11.85
C SER A 96 -7.67 -5.02 10.95
N PHE A 97 -7.23 -3.79 10.67
CA PHE A 97 -5.94 -3.57 10.01
C PHE A 97 -4.78 -4.02 10.89
N ASP A 98 -4.79 -3.74 12.19
CA ASP A 98 -3.73 -4.17 13.11
C ASP A 98 -3.59 -5.69 13.11
N ALA A 99 -4.70 -6.42 13.16
CA ALA A 99 -4.70 -7.88 13.05
C ALA A 99 -4.12 -8.35 11.71
N LEU A 100 -4.52 -7.76 10.58
CA LEU A 100 -3.97 -8.10 9.27
C LEU A 100 -2.46 -7.85 9.19
N LEU A 101 -1.98 -6.74 9.76
CA LEU A 101 -0.56 -6.42 9.81
C LEU A 101 0.21 -7.47 10.62
N GLN A 102 -0.32 -7.87 11.78
CA GLN A 102 0.27 -8.93 12.61
C GLN A 102 0.37 -10.26 11.85
N GLU A 103 -0.69 -10.67 11.14
CA GLU A 103 -0.69 -11.87 10.30
C GLU A 103 0.35 -11.79 9.17
N CYS A 104 0.62 -10.59 8.65
CA CYS A 104 1.70 -10.37 7.68
C CYS A 104 3.10 -10.28 8.31
N GLY A 105 3.23 -10.43 9.64
CA GLY A 105 4.50 -10.26 10.36
C GLY A 105 4.97 -8.81 10.44
N ILE A 106 4.03 -7.86 10.42
CA ILE A 106 4.28 -6.42 10.45
C ILE A 106 3.82 -5.88 11.81
N GLU A 107 4.71 -5.16 12.50
CA GLU A 107 4.36 -4.50 13.77
C GLU A 107 3.43 -3.30 13.51
N PRO A 108 2.18 -3.29 14.02
CA PRO A 108 1.20 -2.26 13.67
C PRO A 108 1.62 -0.84 14.07
N LEU A 109 2.14 -0.65 15.29
CA LEU A 109 2.54 0.67 15.77
C LEU A 109 3.60 1.30 14.88
N ARG A 110 4.64 0.52 14.57
CA ARG A 110 5.71 0.95 13.66
C ARG A 110 5.18 1.26 12.27
N TYR A 111 4.32 0.39 11.73
CA TYR A 111 3.70 0.58 10.42
C TYR A 111 2.96 1.93 10.34
N TRP A 112 2.11 2.23 11.32
CA TRP A 112 1.33 3.47 11.33
C TRP A 112 2.21 4.72 11.44
N GLN A 113 3.22 4.71 12.31
CA GLN A 113 4.19 5.82 12.43
C GLN A 113 4.96 6.07 11.14
N GLU A 114 5.38 5.01 10.45
CA GLU A 114 6.09 5.14 9.17
C GLU A 114 5.16 5.65 8.06
N LEU A 115 3.91 5.19 8.04
CA LEU A 115 2.90 5.68 7.10
C LEU A 115 2.58 7.16 7.32
N GLU A 116 2.42 7.59 8.57
CA GLU A 116 2.19 8.98 8.94
C GLU A 116 3.33 9.88 8.46
N ARG A 117 4.57 9.55 8.80
CA ARG A 117 5.76 10.29 8.33
C ARG A 117 5.85 10.33 6.81
N TRP A 118 5.50 9.23 6.14
CA TRP A 118 5.48 9.18 4.69
C TRP A 118 4.42 10.14 4.12
N LEU A 119 3.20 10.15 4.66
CA LEU A 119 2.13 11.06 4.25
C LEU A 119 2.51 12.53 4.48
N GLU A 120 3.08 12.86 5.63
CA GLU A 120 3.58 14.21 5.96
C GLU A 120 4.65 14.67 4.96
N SER A 121 5.59 13.79 4.60
CA SER A 121 6.62 14.12 3.60
C SER A 121 6.03 14.44 2.22
N ARG A 122 4.90 13.82 1.86
CA ARG A 122 4.18 14.06 0.60
C ARG A 122 3.42 15.37 0.62
N LEU A 123 2.79 15.68 1.75
CA LEU A 123 2.13 16.95 2.00
C LEU A 123 3.13 18.11 1.93
N ALA A 124 4.24 18.03 2.68
CA ALA A 124 5.26 19.07 2.72
C ALA A 124 5.81 19.41 1.33
N ARG A 125 6.14 18.39 0.52
CA ARG A 125 6.63 18.55 -0.87
C ARG A 125 5.69 19.36 -1.77
N ARG A 126 4.39 19.34 -1.51
CA ARG A 126 3.38 20.04 -2.32
C ARG A 126 3.12 21.46 -1.83
N VAL A 127 3.30 21.70 -0.53
CA VAL A 127 3.15 23.02 0.09
C VAL A 127 4.37 23.91 -0.19
N THR A 128 5.58 23.35 -0.24
CA THR A 128 6.82 24.11 -0.53
C THR A 128 7.12 24.30 -2.02
N ALA A 129 6.29 23.76 -2.92
CA ALA A 129 6.45 23.93 -4.37
C ALA A 129 5.74 25.20 -4.91
N CYS A 130 5.38 26.14 -4.04
CA CYS A 130 4.84 27.46 -4.37
C CYS A 130 5.92 28.54 -4.25
#